data_AF-A0A940USI6-F1
#
_entry.id   AF-A0A940USI6-F1
#
_cell.length_a   1.000
_cell.length_b   1.000
_cell.length_c   1.000
_cell.angle_alpha   90.00
_cell.angle_beta   90.00
_cell.angle_gamma   90.00
#
_symmetry.space_group_name_H-M   'P 1'
#
loop_
_entity.id
_entity.type
_entity.pdbx_description
1 polymer ?
#
loop_
_entity_poly.entity_id
_entity_poly.type
_entity_poly.pdbx_seq_one_letter_code
_entity_poly.pdbx_strand_id
1 'polypeptide(L)'
;MRYIVHHRFHGTAICGPVNLPYSTACESFGEYVMWCGEPICAVSSQNAKEHFAVNDDGHGLERGSITHRIAFEQFGLREQQSPDYWERWAFVWSDGSLRRYKKTEIDDFWLWNDLFFCALIEELRRIDKLLDLKNITRRKQH
;
A
#
# COMPACT_ATOMS: atom_id res chain seq x y z
N MET A 1 -14.05 -11.27 -2.83
CA MET A 1 -13.82 -9.82 -2.67
C MET A 1 -13.50 -9.26 -4.05
N ARG A 2 -13.85 -8.00 -4.29
CA ARG A 2 -13.51 -7.29 -5.53
C ARG A 2 -12.19 -6.58 -5.33
N TYR A 3 -11.38 -6.58 -6.38
CA TYR A 3 -10.13 -5.86 -6.46
C TYR A 3 -10.15 -4.93 -7.68
N ILE A 4 -9.31 -3.90 -7.62
CA ILE A 4 -9.06 -3.02 -8.75
C ILE A 4 -7.57 -2.76 -8.88
N VAL A 5 -7.10 -2.68 -10.12
CA VAL A 5 -5.72 -2.32 -10.42
C VAL A 5 -5.56 -0.81 -10.24
N HIS A 6 -4.85 -0.38 -9.19
CA HIS A 6 -4.57 1.03 -8.93
C HIS A 6 -3.18 1.46 -9.45
N HIS A 7 -2.31 0.51 -9.79
CA HIS A 7 -1.06 0.75 -10.51
C HIS A 7 -0.91 -0.34 -11.55
N ARG A 8 -0.62 0.03 -12.81
CA ARG A 8 -0.51 -0.93 -13.92
C ARG A 8 0.38 -2.11 -13.53
N PHE A 9 -0.17 -3.32 -13.63
CA PHE A 9 0.61 -4.53 -13.41
C PHE A 9 1.12 -5.04 -14.76
N HIS A 10 2.43 -4.95 -14.98
CA HIS A 10 3.08 -5.48 -16.16
C HIS A 10 4.24 -6.37 -15.74
N GLY A 11 4.08 -7.68 -15.90
CA GLY A 11 5.06 -8.64 -15.42
C GLY A 11 4.55 -10.07 -15.46
N THR A 12 5.27 -10.95 -14.77
CA THR A 12 4.92 -12.37 -14.68
C THR A 12 3.95 -12.61 -13.53
N ALA A 13 2.72 -12.98 -13.87
CA ALA A 13 1.74 -13.56 -12.97
C ALA A 13 1.94 -15.08 -12.81
N ILE A 14 1.17 -15.70 -11.92
CA ILE A 14 1.10 -17.16 -11.77
C ILE A 14 0.70 -17.82 -13.09
N CYS A 15 -0.26 -17.24 -13.83
CA CYS A 15 -0.67 -17.72 -15.14
C CYS A 15 0.27 -17.33 -16.31
N GLY A 16 1.40 -16.68 -16.03
CA GLY A 16 2.38 -16.25 -17.03
C GLY A 16 2.42 -14.72 -17.25
N PRO A 17 3.02 -14.25 -18.36
CA PRO A 17 3.18 -12.82 -18.61
C PRO A 17 1.82 -12.13 -18.83
N VAL A 18 1.57 -11.05 -18.08
CA VAL A 18 0.34 -10.28 -18.17
C VAL A 18 0.63 -8.78 -18.20
N ASN A 19 -0.36 -8.04 -18.67
CA ASN A 19 -0.35 -6.58 -18.70
C ASN A 19 -1.75 -6.07 -18.37
N LEU A 20 -1.99 -5.80 -17.09
CA LEU A 20 -3.27 -5.31 -16.59
C LEU A 20 -3.23 -3.78 -16.50
N PRO A 21 -4.05 -3.07 -17.31
CA PRO A 21 -4.16 -1.63 -17.23
C PRO A 21 -4.63 -1.16 -15.86
N TYR A 22 -4.36 0.11 -15.56
CA TYR A 22 -5.03 0.84 -14.48
C TYR A 22 -6.55 0.70 -14.61
N SER A 23 -7.25 0.68 -13.48
CA SER A 23 -8.70 0.49 -13.32
C SER A 23 -9.29 -0.84 -13.80
N THR A 24 -8.44 -1.83 -14.14
CA THR A 24 -8.91 -3.19 -14.42
C THR A 24 -9.56 -3.79 -13.17
N ALA A 25 -10.79 -4.27 -13.33
CA ALA A 25 -11.50 -5.00 -12.28
C ALA A 25 -10.97 -6.43 -12.18
N CYS A 26 -10.73 -6.87 -10.95
CA CYS A 26 -10.30 -8.21 -10.62
C CYS A 26 -11.17 -8.77 -9.49
N GLU A 27 -11.15 -10.08 -9.32
CA GLU A 27 -11.88 -10.77 -8.26
C GLU A 27 -10.90 -11.57 -7.41
N SER A 28 -11.30 -11.93 -6.20
CA SER A 28 -10.52 -12.86 -5.38
C SER A 28 -11.18 -14.24 -5.36
N PHE A 29 -10.37 -15.27 -5.51
CA PHE A 29 -10.79 -16.66 -5.29
C PHE A 29 -9.77 -17.35 -4.38
N GLY A 30 -10.21 -17.75 -3.19
CA GLY A 30 -9.31 -18.21 -2.13
C GLY A 30 -8.28 -17.14 -1.77
N GLU A 31 -7.00 -17.49 -1.83
CA GLU A 31 -5.87 -16.62 -1.50
C GLU A 31 -5.31 -15.87 -2.72
N TYR A 32 -6.00 -15.89 -3.86
CA TYR A 32 -5.50 -15.34 -5.12
C TYR A 32 -6.36 -14.19 -5.66
N VAL A 33 -5.68 -13.20 -6.23
CA VAL A 33 -6.28 -12.24 -7.16
C VAL A 33 -6.39 -12.92 -8.52
N MET A 34 -7.59 -12.86 -9.09
CA MET A 34 -7.98 -13.50 -10.34
C MET A 34 -8.33 -12.45 -11.39
N TRP A 35 -7.99 -12.73 -12.64
CA TRP A 35 -8.45 -11.96 -13.79
C TRP A 35 -8.82 -12.91 -14.93
N CYS A 36 -10.02 -12.77 -15.48
CA CYS A 36 -10.56 -13.65 -16.52
C CYS A 36 -10.51 -15.15 -16.16
N GLY A 37 -10.70 -15.49 -14.88
CA GLY A 37 -10.66 -16.88 -14.38
C GLY A 37 -9.26 -17.43 -14.10
N GLU A 38 -8.20 -16.66 -14.40
CA GLU A 38 -6.81 -17.07 -14.23
C GLU A 38 -6.18 -16.43 -12.98
N PRO A 39 -5.32 -17.17 -12.23
CA PRO A 39 -4.65 -16.64 -11.05
C PRO A 39 -3.52 -15.68 -11.44
N ILE A 40 -3.56 -14.47 -10.87
CA ILE A 40 -2.57 -13.43 -11.11
C ILE A 40 -1.46 -13.47 -10.06
N CYS A 41 -1.82 -13.31 -8.79
CA CYS A 41 -0.90 -13.37 -7.66
C CYS A 41 -1.65 -13.68 -6.36
N ALA A 42 -0.93 -14.06 -5.31
CA ALA A 42 -1.53 -14.21 -3.98
C ALA A 42 -1.90 -12.84 -3.38
N VAL A 43 -3.02 -12.74 -2.67
CA VAL A 43 -3.54 -11.49 -2.07
C VAL A 43 -2.57 -10.86 -1.06
N SER A 44 -1.71 -11.67 -0.43
CA SER A 44 -0.70 -11.23 0.55
C SER A 44 0.65 -10.89 -0.09
N SER A 45 0.82 -11.14 -1.39
CA SER A 45 2.07 -10.95 -2.12
C SER A 45 2.43 -9.48 -2.28
N GLN A 46 3.71 -9.23 -2.59
CA GLN A 46 4.20 -7.90 -2.94
C GLN A 46 3.48 -7.35 -4.18
N ASN A 47 3.26 -8.18 -5.20
CA ASN A 47 2.53 -7.79 -6.41
C ASN A 47 1.12 -7.31 -6.08
N ALA A 48 0.42 -7.99 -5.16
CA ALA A 48 -0.89 -7.57 -4.69
C ALA A 48 -0.82 -6.17 -4.06
N LYS A 49 0.12 -5.95 -3.14
CA LYS A 49 0.29 -4.69 -2.39
C LYS A 49 0.65 -3.50 -3.28
N GLU A 50 1.46 -3.72 -4.31
CA GLU A 50 1.92 -2.66 -5.21
C GLU A 50 0.88 -2.27 -6.27
N HIS A 51 0.05 -3.22 -6.72
CA HIS A 51 -0.77 -3.02 -7.92
C HIS A 51 -2.28 -3.13 -7.70
N PHE A 52 -2.73 -3.83 -6.66
CA PHE A 52 -4.14 -4.18 -6.48
C PHE A 52 -4.66 -3.70 -5.12
N ALA A 53 -5.89 -3.21 -5.13
CA ALA A 53 -6.56 -2.74 -3.92
C ALA A 53 -7.96 -3.33 -3.82
N VAL A 54 -8.37 -3.66 -2.60
CA VAL A 54 -9.75 -4.09 -2.31
C VAL A 54 -10.72 -2.98 -2.71
N ASN A 55 -11.80 -3.34 -3.38
CA ASN A 55 -12.76 -2.43 -3.99
C ASN A 55 -14.22 -2.79 -3.67
N ASP A 56 -14.46 -3.49 -2.56
CA ASP A 56 -15.81 -3.88 -2.14
C ASP A 56 -16.70 -2.66 -1.82
N ASP A 57 -16.09 -1.57 -1.34
CA ASP A 57 -16.73 -0.29 -1.01
C ASP A 57 -16.68 0.74 -2.15
N GLY A 58 -16.11 0.38 -3.31
CA GLY A 58 -15.93 1.29 -4.45
C GLY A 58 -14.77 2.28 -4.31
N HIS A 59 -13.98 2.21 -3.24
CA HIS A 59 -12.86 3.13 -2.98
C HIS A 59 -11.48 2.54 -3.32
N GLY A 60 -11.42 1.46 -4.10
CA GLY A 60 -10.17 0.74 -4.36
C GLY A 60 -9.08 1.58 -5.05
N LEU A 61 -9.44 2.48 -5.97
CA LEU A 61 -8.45 3.34 -6.63
C LEU A 61 -7.81 4.33 -5.66
N GLU A 62 -8.63 4.94 -4.79
CA GLU A 62 -8.16 5.89 -3.78
C GLU A 62 -7.34 5.18 -2.71
N ARG A 63 -7.85 4.06 -2.22
CA ARG A 63 -7.17 3.16 -1.27
C ARG A 63 -5.78 2.81 -1.77
N GLY A 64 -5.70 2.26 -2.98
CA GLY A 64 -4.46 1.87 -3.61
C GLY A 64 -3.51 3.04 -3.85
N SER A 65 -4.03 4.22 -4.21
CA SER A 65 -3.22 5.43 -4.35
C SER A 65 -2.59 5.87 -3.03
N ILE A 66 -3.37 5.90 -1.94
CA ILE A 66 -2.87 6.27 -0.61
C ILE A 66 -1.85 5.25 -0.10
N THR A 67 -2.18 3.96 -0.16
CA THR A 67 -1.28 2.90 0.33
C THR A 67 0.01 2.86 -0.47
N HIS A 68 -0.06 3.05 -1.80
CA HIS A 68 1.13 3.09 -2.65
C HIS A 68 2.04 4.28 -2.29
N ARG A 69 1.46 5.49 -2.21
CA ARG A 69 2.21 6.69 -1.86
C ARG A 69 2.88 6.56 -0.50
N ILE A 70 2.17 6.08 0.52
CA ILE A 70 2.78 5.90 1.85
C ILE A 70 3.86 4.80 1.77
N ALA A 71 3.51 3.57 1.39
CA ALA A 71 4.40 2.43 1.55
C ALA A 71 5.60 2.44 0.60
N PHE A 72 5.44 2.94 -0.62
CA PHE A 72 6.46 2.81 -1.68
C PHE A 72 7.08 4.14 -2.10
N GLU A 73 6.36 5.27 -1.98
CA GLU A 73 6.93 6.57 -2.31
C GLU A 73 7.53 7.26 -1.08
N GLN A 74 6.78 7.40 0.02
CA GLN A 74 7.27 8.08 1.23
C GLN A 74 8.21 7.24 2.08
N PHE A 75 7.96 5.93 2.14
CA PHE A 75 8.72 4.98 2.96
C PHE A 75 9.48 3.93 2.12
N GLY A 76 9.49 4.10 0.80
CA GLY A 76 10.25 3.24 -0.09
C GLY A 76 11.75 3.51 -0.05
N LEU A 77 12.50 2.56 -0.62
CA LEU A 77 13.97 2.56 -0.63
C LEU A 77 14.58 3.83 -1.26
N ARG A 78 13.86 4.48 -2.18
CA ARG A 78 14.34 5.68 -2.90
C ARG A 78 14.52 6.88 -1.98
N GLU A 79 13.78 6.95 -0.87
CA GLU A 79 13.83 8.06 0.08
C GLU A 79 14.99 7.95 1.07
N GLN A 80 15.68 6.81 1.16
CA GLN A 80 16.75 6.57 2.16
C GLN A 80 17.87 7.61 2.16
N GLN A 81 18.05 8.31 1.04
CA GLN A 81 19.09 9.33 0.88
C GLN A 81 18.67 10.71 1.42
N SER A 82 17.40 10.89 1.79
CA SER A 82 16.91 12.15 2.37
C SER A 82 17.12 12.17 3.89
N PRO A 83 17.65 13.26 4.48
CA PRO A 83 17.71 13.43 5.93
C PRO A 83 16.33 13.27 6.60
N ASP A 84 15.26 13.66 5.91
CA ASP A 84 13.89 13.57 6.39
C ASP A 84 13.35 12.12 6.45
N TYR A 85 14.03 11.16 5.83
CA TYR A 85 13.59 9.77 5.79
C TYR A 85 13.62 9.11 7.17
N TRP A 86 14.71 9.25 7.90
CA TRP A 86 14.85 8.64 9.23
C TRP A 86 13.89 9.25 10.25
N GLU A 87 13.58 10.54 10.13
CA GLU A 87 12.65 11.22 11.03
C GLU A 87 11.19 10.87 10.74
N ARG A 88 10.81 10.69 9.46
CA ARG A 88 9.51 10.10 9.08
C ARG A 88 9.34 8.72 9.70
N TRP A 89 10.38 7.89 9.63
CA TRP A 89 10.36 6.58 10.30
C TRP A 89 10.22 6.72 11.81
N ALA A 90 11.03 7.57 12.46
CA ALA A 90 10.94 7.80 13.90
C ALA A 90 9.52 8.22 14.34
N PHE A 91 8.82 9.01 13.52
CA PHE A 91 7.43 9.34 13.76
C PHE A 91 6.52 8.10 13.69
N VAL A 92 6.58 7.31 12.62
CA VAL A 92 5.78 6.08 12.48
C VAL A 92 6.01 5.10 13.64
N TRP A 93 7.27 4.97 14.08
CA TRP A 93 7.63 4.12 15.22
C TRP A 93 7.09 4.62 16.56
N SER A 94 6.98 5.93 16.75
CA SER A 94 6.51 6.55 18.01
C SER A 94 4.98 6.69 18.08
N ASP A 95 4.27 6.76 16.94
CA ASP A 95 2.83 6.89 16.93
C ASP A 95 2.13 5.55 17.23
N GLY A 96 1.59 5.44 18.45
CA GLY A 96 0.89 4.25 18.91
C GLY A 96 -0.35 3.88 18.06
N SER A 97 -0.97 4.85 17.37
CA SER A 97 -2.13 4.58 16.51
C SER A 97 -1.76 3.80 15.24
N LEU A 98 -0.48 3.86 14.83
CA LEU A 98 0.02 3.17 13.64
C LEU A 98 0.55 1.77 13.94
N ARG A 99 0.82 1.44 15.22
CA ARG A 99 1.44 0.16 15.63
C ARG A 99 0.70 -1.08 15.13
N ARG A 100 -0.63 -1.02 15.02
CA ARG A 100 -1.47 -2.12 14.49
C ARG A 100 -1.21 -2.45 13.01
N TYR A 101 -0.56 -1.55 12.28
CA TYR A 101 -0.22 -1.71 10.87
C TYR A 101 1.21 -2.20 10.65
N LYS A 102 2.01 -2.35 11.72
CA LYS A 102 3.31 -2.99 11.66
C LYS A 102 3.12 -4.51 11.58
N LYS A 103 3.92 -5.16 10.73
CA LYS A 103 4.09 -6.61 10.75
C LYS A 103 4.82 -7.05 12.03
N THR A 104 4.18 -7.90 12.83
CA THR A 104 4.65 -8.27 14.18
C THR A 104 5.75 -9.32 14.18
N GLU A 105 5.89 -10.09 13.10
CA GLU A 105 6.91 -11.15 13.02
C GLU A 105 8.31 -10.60 12.72
N ILE A 106 8.44 -9.29 12.48
CA ILE A 106 9.68 -8.62 12.14
C ILE A 106 9.87 -7.43 13.08
N ASP A 107 10.76 -7.60 14.04
CA ASP A 107 10.98 -6.59 15.08
C ASP A 107 11.86 -5.44 14.61
N ASP A 108 12.90 -5.73 13.84
CA ASP A 108 13.95 -4.78 13.44
C ASP A 108 13.52 -3.81 12.32
N PHE A 109 12.51 -4.19 11.53
CA PHE A 109 12.05 -3.41 10.40
C PHE A 109 10.55 -3.17 10.47
N TRP A 110 10.12 -2.00 10.02
CA TRP A 110 8.70 -1.73 9.85
C TRP A 110 8.27 -2.12 8.44
N LEU A 111 7.45 -3.15 8.34
CA LEU A 111 6.70 -3.47 7.14
C LEU A 111 5.21 -3.24 7.39
N TRP A 112 4.57 -2.55 6.44
CA TRP A 112 3.13 -2.38 6.45
C TRP A 112 2.45 -3.75 6.25
N ASN A 113 1.57 -4.13 7.16
CA ASN A 113 0.87 -5.42 7.14
C ASN A 113 -0.41 -5.36 6.29
N ASP A 114 -1.09 -6.48 6.14
CA ASP A 114 -2.28 -6.57 5.29
C ASP A 114 -3.45 -5.73 5.82
N LEU A 115 -3.50 -5.46 7.14
CA LEU A 115 -4.49 -4.55 7.72
C LEU A 115 -4.33 -3.11 7.21
N PHE A 116 -3.11 -2.69 6.86
CA PHE A 116 -2.88 -1.38 6.26
C PHE A 116 -3.46 -1.32 4.85
N PHE A 117 -3.10 -2.28 3.99
CA PHE A 117 -3.56 -2.31 2.60
C PHE A 117 -5.08 -2.52 2.48
N CYS A 118 -5.69 -3.16 3.47
CA CYS A 118 -7.14 -3.38 3.56
C CYS A 118 -7.88 -2.41 4.51
N ALA A 119 -7.22 -1.39 5.07
CA ALA A 119 -7.82 -0.46 6.03
C ALA A 119 -8.97 0.36 5.43
N LEU A 120 -9.99 0.73 6.21
CA LEU A 120 -11.07 1.61 5.76
C LEU A 120 -10.51 2.89 5.13
N ILE A 121 -11.19 3.41 4.10
CA ILE A 121 -10.68 4.54 3.34
C ILE A 121 -10.56 5.80 4.22
N GLU A 122 -11.47 5.99 5.19
CA GLU A 122 -11.41 7.08 6.17
C GLU A 122 -10.17 7.00 7.04
N GLU A 123 -9.79 5.80 7.48
CA GLU A 123 -8.58 5.59 8.26
C GLU A 123 -7.32 5.84 7.42
N LEU A 124 -7.31 5.39 6.16
CA LEU A 124 -6.21 5.68 5.24
C LEU A 124 -6.04 7.19 5.00
N ARG A 125 -7.14 7.92 4.77
CA ARG A 125 -7.13 9.39 4.67
C ARG A 125 -6.61 10.06 5.94
N ARG A 126 -6.99 9.54 7.12
CA ARG A 126 -6.50 10.05 8.42
C ARG A 126 -4.99 9.85 8.56
N ILE A 127 -4.49 8.66 8.25
CA ILE A 127 -3.06 8.32 8.31
C ILE A 127 -2.27 9.17 7.32
N ASP A 128 -2.78 9.29 6.10
CA ASP A 128 -2.16 10.07 5.05
C ASP A 128 -2.03 11.55 5.42
N LYS A 129 -3.12 12.16 5.90
CA LYS A 129 -3.10 13.53 6.40
C LYS A 129 -2.13 13.71 7.57
N LEU A 130 -2.08 12.74 8.49
CA LEU A 130 -1.18 12.76 9.64
C LEU A 130 0.29 12.81 9.19
N LEU A 131 0.65 12.00 8.20
CA LEU A 131 2.01 11.95 7.64
C LEU A 131 2.33 13.20 6.80
N ASP A 132 1.37 13.70 6.02
CA ASP A 132 1.54 14.93 5.22
C ASP A 132 1.68 16.19 6.09
N LEU A 133 0.94 16.31 7.20
CA LEU A 133 1.07 17.44 8.12
C LEU A 133 2.46 17.50 8.76
N LYS A 134 3.07 16.35 9.03
CA LYS A 134 4.46 16.27 9.51
C LYS A 134 5.45 16.75 8.44
N ASN A 135 5.18 16.43 7.16
CA ASN A 135 5.98 16.91 6.04
C ASN A 135 5.85 18.45 5.85
N ILE A 136 4.66 19.03 6.01
CA ILE A 136 4.39 20.47 5.82
C ILE A 136 4.97 21.33 6.95
N THR A 137 4.87 20.89 8.20
CA THR A 137 5.34 21.67 9.37
C THR A 137 6.84 22.00 9.28
N ARG A 138 7.61 21.23 8.49
CA ARG A 138 9.04 21.41 8.29
C ARG A 138 9.43 22.35 7.16
N ARG A 139 8.65 22.42 6.06
CA ARG A 139 8.89 23.37 4.96
C ARG A 139 8.73 24.84 5.34
N LYS A 140 8.13 25.12 6.51
CA LYS A 140 7.96 26.48 7.04
C LYS A 140 9.03 26.88 8.06
N GLN A 141 9.97 26.00 8.39
CA GLN A 141 11.05 26.24 9.36
C GLN A 141 12.42 26.48 8.69
N HIS A 142 12.46 26.45 7.35
CA HIS A 142 13.57 26.88 6.50
C HIS A 142 13.13 28.05 5.64
#